data_AF-A0A017HAB8-F1
#
_entry.id   AF-A0A017HAB8-F1
#
_cell.length_a   1.000
_cell.length_b   1.000
_cell.length_c   1.000
_cell.angle_alpha   90.00
_cell.angle_beta   90.00
_cell.angle_gamma   90.00
#
_symmetry.space_group_name_H-M   'P 1'
#
loop_
_entity.id
_entity.type
_entity.pdbx_description
1 polymer ?
#
loop_
_entity_poly.entity_id
_entity_poly.type
_entity_poly.pdbx_seq_one_letter_code
_entity_poly.pdbx_strand_id
1 'polypeptide(L)'
;MISLVAAMVVSVSGVRADHASLSDIFMHLPPAERRVVQVELMRGGFYEGPLDAAWSDATSLALFGAADFLSTQARVDARPDMSSPEGIAAFLSALSQRAYADRLYGEKRGATGF
;
A
#
# COMPACT_ATOMS: atom_id res chain seq x y z
N MET A 1 -30.01 -39.98 19.84
CA MET A 1 -29.77 -38.54 19.58
C MET A 1 -28.32 -38.39 19.16
N ILE A 2 -28.09 -37.86 17.95
CA ILE A 2 -26.77 -37.80 17.29
C ILE A 2 -25.99 -36.62 17.88
N SER A 3 -24.85 -36.88 18.52
CA SER A 3 -23.89 -35.83 18.90
C SER A 3 -23.11 -35.39 17.67
N LEU A 4 -23.31 -34.14 17.26
CA LEU A 4 -22.53 -33.47 16.23
C LEU A 4 -21.46 -32.61 16.91
N VAL A 5 -20.24 -33.13 17.03
CA VAL A 5 -19.08 -32.31 17.40
C VAL A 5 -18.63 -31.59 16.14
N ALA A 6 -18.98 -30.31 16.05
CA ALA A 6 -18.52 -29.42 14.99
C ALA A 6 -17.01 -29.19 15.16
N ALA A 7 -16.21 -29.82 14.30
CA ALA A 7 -14.79 -29.57 14.20
C ALA A 7 -14.57 -28.15 13.66
N MET A 8 -14.13 -27.26 14.54
CA MET A 8 -13.72 -25.90 14.21
C MET A 8 -12.36 -25.97 13.49
N VAL A 9 -12.39 -25.93 12.16
CA VAL A 9 -11.17 -25.75 11.35
C VAL A 9 -10.76 -24.29 11.45
N VAL A 10 -9.81 -23.99 12.32
CA VAL A 10 -9.11 -22.71 12.32
C VAL A 10 -8.13 -22.73 11.14
N SER A 11 -8.55 -22.17 10.01
CA SER A 11 -7.63 -21.86 8.91
C SER A 11 -6.74 -20.70 9.33
N VAL A 12 -5.57 -21.00 9.91
CA VAL A 12 -4.44 -20.05 9.94
C VAL A 12 -3.91 -19.97 8.50
N SER A 13 -4.51 -19.10 7.68
CA SER A 13 -3.96 -18.69 6.39
C SER A 13 -3.01 -17.49 6.55
N GLY A 14 -2.32 -17.40 7.69
CA GLY A 14 -1.60 -16.20 8.13
C GLY A 14 -0.14 -16.07 7.70
N VAL A 15 0.40 -16.91 6.82
CA VAL A 15 1.84 -16.86 6.47
C VAL A 15 2.03 -17.06 4.98
N ARG A 16 1.84 -15.98 4.20
CA ARG A 16 2.41 -15.72 2.85
C ARG A 16 1.82 -14.46 2.18
N ALA A 17 1.45 -13.45 2.95
CA ALA A 17 1.10 -12.13 2.42
C ALA A 17 2.33 -11.32 1.96
N ASP A 18 3.48 -11.96 1.73
CA ASP A 18 4.79 -11.28 1.84
C ASP A 18 5.27 -10.56 0.57
N HIS A 19 4.83 -10.92 -0.65
CA HIS A 19 5.23 -10.19 -1.88
C HIS A 19 4.34 -10.53 -3.08
N ALA A 20 3.89 -11.79 -3.18
CA ALA A 20 3.01 -12.25 -4.26
C ALA A 20 1.67 -11.49 -4.25
N SER A 21 1.07 -11.29 -3.06
CA SER A 21 -0.14 -10.47 -2.90
C SER A 21 0.07 -9.02 -3.34
N LEU A 22 1.20 -8.39 -3.01
CA LEU A 22 1.46 -6.99 -3.36
C LEU A 22 1.61 -6.80 -4.87
N SER A 23 2.39 -7.67 -5.53
CA SER A 23 2.53 -7.66 -7.00
C SER A 23 1.20 -7.91 -7.68
N ASP A 24 0.46 -8.94 -7.26
CA ASP A 24 -0.81 -9.31 -7.89
C ASP A 24 -1.87 -8.20 -7.76
N ILE A 25 -1.96 -7.58 -6.58
CA ILE A 25 -2.89 -6.46 -6.33
C ILE A 25 -2.46 -5.22 -7.11
N PHE A 26 -1.16 -4.90 -7.14
CA PHE A 26 -0.65 -3.80 -7.95
C PHE A 26 -0.98 -4.02 -9.42
N MET A 27 -0.71 -5.21 -9.96
CA MET A 27 -0.96 -5.56 -11.36
C MET A 27 -2.46 -5.64 -11.72
N HIS A 28 -3.34 -5.79 -10.74
CA HIS A 28 -4.80 -5.71 -10.94
C HIS A 28 -5.30 -4.27 -11.15
N LEU A 29 -4.54 -3.25 -10.72
CA LEU A 29 -4.90 -1.86 -10.97
C LEU A 29 -4.79 -1.52 -12.46
N PRO A 30 -5.65 -0.63 -12.98
CA PRO A 30 -5.51 -0.09 -14.32
C PRO A 30 -4.09 0.47 -14.55
N PRO A 31 -3.51 0.34 -15.76
CA PRO A 31 -2.16 0.86 -16.05
C PRO A 31 -1.98 2.34 -15.72
N ALA A 32 -3.02 3.16 -15.89
CA ALA A 32 -3.00 4.57 -15.52
C ALA A 32 -2.80 4.77 -14.01
N GLU A 33 -3.49 4.00 -13.17
CA GLU A 33 -3.39 4.07 -11.71
C GLU A 33 -2.03 3.58 -11.21
N ARG A 34 -1.53 2.47 -11.77
CA ARG A 34 -0.17 1.98 -11.48
C ARG A 34 0.90 3.03 -11.76
N ARG A 35 0.77 3.76 -12.88
CA ARG A 35 1.67 4.86 -13.21
C ARG A 35 1.56 6.00 -12.19
N VAL A 36 0.35 6.35 -11.74
CA VAL A 36 0.19 7.36 -10.69
C VAL A 36 0.86 6.91 -9.40
N VAL A 37 0.71 5.65 -9.00
CA VAL A 37 1.42 5.09 -7.84
C VAL A 37 2.93 5.29 -7.97
N GLN A 38 3.54 4.91 -9.10
CA GLN A 38 4.98 5.11 -9.33
C GLN A 38 5.39 6.60 -9.31
N VAL A 39 4.56 7.50 -9.87
CA VAL A 39 4.79 8.95 -9.82
C VAL A 39 4.81 9.46 -8.39
N GLU A 40 3.85 9.02 -7.58
CA GLU A 40 3.77 9.43 -6.18
C GLU A 40 4.98 8.92 -5.38
N LEU A 41 5.34 7.64 -5.55
CA LEU A 41 6.56 7.10 -4.92
C LEU A 41 7.83 7.83 -5.35
N MET A 42 7.93 8.21 -6.62
CA MET A 42 9.07 8.98 -7.15
C MET A 42 9.14 10.39 -6.57
N ARG A 43 8.01 11.09 -6.50
CA ARG A 43 7.94 12.41 -5.87
C ARG A 43 8.33 12.35 -4.38
N GLY A 44 8.08 11.21 -3.73
CA GLY A 44 8.42 10.95 -2.33
C GLY A 44 9.88 10.58 -2.10
N GLY A 45 10.66 10.43 -3.18
CA GLY A 45 12.04 9.96 -3.10
C GLY A 45 12.14 8.46 -2.78
N PHE A 46 11.06 7.70 -2.89
CA PHE A 46 11.07 6.24 -2.66
C PHE A 46 11.36 5.44 -3.93
N TYR A 47 11.20 6.04 -5.12
CA TYR A 47 11.31 5.33 -6.40
C TYR A 47 12.11 6.12 -7.43
N GLU A 48 13.16 5.51 -7.98
CA GLU A 48 14.02 6.08 -9.02
C GLU A 48 13.91 5.33 -10.36
N GLY A 49 12.96 4.39 -10.47
CA GLY A 49 12.75 3.56 -11.65
C GLY A 49 11.88 4.21 -12.73
N PRO A 50 11.60 3.47 -13.83
CA PRO A 50 10.76 3.96 -14.91
C PRO A 50 9.27 4.10 -14.51
N LEU A 51 8.60 5.12 -15.04
CA LEU A 51 7.15 5.35 -14.86
C LEU A 51 6.32 4.56 -15.87
N ASP A 52 6.62 3.28 -16.02
CA ASP A 52 6.10 2.38 -17.07
C ASP A 52 4.89 1.56 -16.63
N ALA A 53 4.41 1.76 -15.40
CA ALA A 53 3.36 0.98 -14.74
C ALA A 53 3.71 -0.51 -14.52
N ALA A 54 4.95 -0.94 -14.76
CA ALA A 54 5.35 -2.32 -14.56
C ALA A 54 5.68 -2.63 -13.10
N TRP A 55 5.50 -3.89 -12.71
CA TRP A 55 6.03 -4.38 -11.45
C TRP A 55 7.54 -4.62 -11.55
N SER A 56 8.26 -4.32 -10.48
CA SER A 56 9.69 -4.61 -10.33
C SER A 56 10.07 -4.63 -8.86
N ASP A 57 11.24 -5.18 -8.54
CA ASP A 57 11.78 -5.16 -7.16
C ASP A 57 11.91 -3.74 -6.62
N ALA A 58 12.30 -2.78 -7.47
CA ALA A 58 12.33 -1.36 -7.13
C ALA A 58 10.94 -0.81 -6.77
N THR A 59 9.89 -1.24 -7.49
CA THR A 59 8.51 -0.84 -7.18
C THR A 59 8.08 -1.40 -5.83
N SER A 60 8.44 -2.65 -5.53
CA SER A 60 8.15 -3.28 -4.25
C SER A 60 8.85 -2.59 -3.09
N LEU A 61 10.16 -2.32 -3.22
CA LEU A 61 10.96 -1.65 -2.20
C LEU A 61 10.40 -0.24 -1.92
N ALA A 62 10.04 0.49 -2.97
CA ALA A 62 9.44 1.82 -2.84
C ALA A 62 8.10 1.78 -2.08
N LEU A 63 7.24 0.81 -2.37
CA LEU A 63 5.95 0.64 -1.71
C LEU A 63 6.10 0.34 -0.22
N PHE A 64 7.00 -0.56 0.15
CA PHE A 64 7.29 -0.85 1.56
C PHE A 64 7.92 0.36 2.27
N GLY A 65 8.86 1.05 1.63
CA GLY A 65 9.49 2.26 2.19
C GLY A 65 8.48 3.38 2.44
N ALA A 66 7.58 3.62 1.49
CA ALA A 66 6.53 4.61 1.63
C ALA A 66 5.52 4.24 2.73
N ALA A 67 5.12 2.96 2.81
CA ALA A 67 4.20 2.48 3.85
C ALA A 67 4.81 2.60 5.26
N ASP A 68 6.09 2.26 5.43
CA ASP A 68 6.82 2.42 6.68
C ASP A 68 6.92 3.90 7.07
N PHE A 69 7.36 4.76 6.15
CA PHE A 69 7.44 6.20 6.36
C PHE A 69 6.09 6.82 6.78
N LEU A 70 5.01 6.48 6.09
CA LEU A 70 3.66 6.94 6.45
C LEU A 70 3.23 6.42 7.82
N SER A 71 3.63 5.21 8.19
CA SER A 71 3.33 4.62 9.51
C SER A 71 4.04 5.32 10.66
N THR A 72 5.25 5.84 10.43
CA THR A 72 5.99 6.63 11.44
C THR A 72 5.34 7.98 11.75
N GLN A 73 4.60 8.55 10.78
CA GLN A 73 3.94 9.85 10.92
C GLN A 73 2.46 9.74 11.33
N ALA A 74 1.86 8.57 11.17
CA ALA A 74 0.44 8.36 11.40
C ALA A 74 0.13 7.96 12.84
N ARG A 75 -1.08 8.34 13.30
CA ARG A 75 -1.73 7.65 14.43
C ARG A 75 -1.95 6.19 14.07
N VAL A 76 -2.00 5.32 15.08
CA VAL A 76 -2.06 3.85 14.90
C VAL A 76 -3.19 3.40 13.98
N ASP A 77 -4.36 4.05 14.07
CA ASP A 77 -5.57 3.79 13.29
C ASP A 77 -5.52 4.29 11.83
N ALA A 78 -4.54 5.14 11.50
CA ALA A 78 -4.37 5.73 10.17
C ALA A 78 -3.13 5.18 9.43
N ARG A 79 -2.51 4.12 9.95
CA ARG A 79 -1.36 3.46 9.33
C ARG A 79 -1.80 2.62 8.14
N PRO A 80 -1.06 2.63 7.01
CA PRO A 80 -1.25 1.65 5.96
C PRO A 80 -1.12 0.23 6.53
N ASP A 81 -2.10 -0.64 6.24
CA ASP A 81 -2.01 -2.06 6.56
C ASP A 81 -1.39 -2.81 5.38
N MET A 82 -0.13 -3.22 5.54
CA MET A 82 0.59 -4.04 4.56
C MET A 82 0.52 -5.54 4.88
N SER A 83 -0.23 -5.96 5.92
CA SER A 83 -0.32 -7.36 6.37
C SER A 83 -1.49 -8.14 5.78
N SER A 84 -2.46 -7.44 5.17
CA SER A 84 -3.65 -8.03 4.56
C SER A 84 -3.80 -7.62 3.09
N PRO A 85 -4.40 -8.47 2.22
CA PRO A 85 -4.73 -8.10 0.85
C PRO A 85 -5.62 -6.84 0.76
N GLU A 86 -6.61 -6.73 1.65
CA GLU A 86 -7.53 -5.60 1.72
C GLU A 86 -6.80 -4.30 2.07
N GLY A 87 -5.89 -4.37 3.04
CA GLY A 87 -5.05 -3.24 3.45
C GLY A 87 -4.11 -2.78 2.33
N ILE A 88 -3.47 -3.71 1.63
CA ILE A 88 -2.61 -3.43 0.48
C ILE A 88 -3.41 -2.75 -0.63
N ALA A 89 -4.60 -3.26 -0.96
CA ALA A 89 -5.47 -2.66 -1.98
C ALA A 89 -5.91 -1.25 -1.59
N ALA A 90 -6.25 -1.03 -0.32
CA ALA A 90 -6.60 0.29 0.20
C ALA A 90 -5.40 1.27 0.13
N PHE A 91 -4.20 0.81 0.48
CA PHE A 91 -2.98 1.61 0.40
C PHE A 91 -2.66 2.03 -1.04
N LEU A 92 -2.69 1.08 -1.98
CA LEU A 92 -2.40 1.35 -3.39
C LEU A 92 -3.46 2.25 -4.04
N SER A 93 -4.74 2.07 -3.70
CA SER A 93 -5.83 2.94 -4.15
C SER A 93 -5.67 4.37 -3.61
N ALA A 94 -5.28 4.52 -2.34
CA ALA A 94 -5.00 5.83 -1.77
C ALA A 94 -3.78 6.51 -2.42
N LEU A 95 -2.74 5.77 -2.79
CA LEU A 95 -1.63 6.28 -3.59
C LEU A 95 -2.08 6.71 -5.00
N SER A 96 -2.87 5.91 -5.70
CA SER A 96 -3.36 6.26 -7.05
C SER A 96 -4.28 7.50 -7.04
N GLN A 97 -4.96 7.74 -5.92
CA GLN A 97 -5.77 8.94 -5.68
C GLN A 97 -4.99 10.12 -5.10
N ARG A 98 -3.67 9.98 -4.90
CA ARG A 98 -2.78 11.00 -4.30
C ARG A 98 -3.18 11.42 -2.88
N ALA A 99 -3.88 10.55 -2.14
CA ALA A 99 -4.34 10.85 -0.79
C ALA A 99 -3.20 11.03 0.23
N TYR A 100 -1.99 10.58 -0.12
CA TYR A 100 -0.79 10.72 0.69
C TYR A 100 0.13 11.88 0.27
N ALA A 101 -0.19 12.66 -0.76
CA ALA A 101 0.72 13.66 -1.33
C ALA A 101 1.29 14.64 -0.29
N ASP A 102 0.43 15.26 0.53
CA ASP A 102 0.84 16.19 1.61
C ASP A 102 1.86 15.55 2.58
N ARG A 103 1.70 14.25 2.86
CA ARG A 103 2.56 13.50 3.79
C ARG A 103 3.83 12.96 3.14
N LEU A 104 3.78 12.55 1.87
CA LEU A 104 4.92 11.98 1.16
C LEU A 104 5.94 13.04 0.74
N TYR A 105 5.49 14.23 0.33
CA TYR A 105 6.39 15.28 -0.18
C TYR A 105 6.50 16.47 0.78
N GLY A 106 5.81 16.42 1.92
CA GLY A 106 5.82 17.51 2.89
C GLY A 106 5.15 18.78 2.39
N GLU A 107 4.20 18.70 1.45
CA GLU A 107 3.37 19.85 1.11
C GLU A 107 2.61 20.27 2.36
N LYS A 108 3.07 21.37 2.99
CA LYS A 108 2.27 22.09 3.97
C LYS A 108 1.01 22.53 3.23
N ARG A 109 -0.15 21.94 3.56
CA ARG A 109 -1.42 22.62 3.31
C ARG A 109 -1.24 24.06 3.77
N GLY A 110 -1.42 24.98 2.82
CA GLY A 110 -0.92 26.35 2.91
C GLY A 110 -0.98 26.90 4.33
N ALA A 111 0.15 27.42 4.78
CA ALA A 111 0.13 28.59 5.65
C ALA A 111 -0.72 29.63 4.91
N THR A 112 -2.03 29.59 5.14
CA THR A 112 -2.91 30.68 4.77
C THR A 112 -2.47 31.80 5.70
N GLY A 113 -1.88 32.82 5.08
CA GLY A 113 -1.36 33.97 5.79
C GLY A 113 -2.42 34.69 6.62
N PHE A 114 -1.88 35.59 7.43
CA PHE A 114 -2.48 36.56 8.35
C PHE A 114 -2.72 36.03 9.77
#